data_AF-A0A960CNZ8-F1
#
_entry.id   AF-A0A960CNZ8-F1
#
_cell.length_a   1.000
_cell.length_b   1.000
_cell.length_c   1.000
_cell.angle_alpha   90.00
_cell.angle_beta   90.00
_cell.angle_gamma   90.00
#
_symmetry.space_group_name_H-M   'P 1'
#
loop_
_entity.id
_entity.type
_entity.pdbx_description
1 polymer ?
#
loop_
_entity_poly.entity_id
_entity_poly.type
_entity_poly.pdbx_seq_one_letter_code
_entity_poly.pdbx_strand_id
1 'polypeptide(L)'
;HPECGCATSALYLAGEGAFPADRVKILSTGGMLDAAKASHAKQVLVATEVGMLHQLRRAAPGIDFQAVNDRASCKYMKMITPAALLRCLVEGADEVDVDPETARLARASVQRMIEIGQPGGGE
;
A
#
# COMPACT_ATOMS: atom_id res chain seq x y z
N HIS A 1 -3.70 -7.37 1.60
CA HIS A 1 -4.27 -6.19 0.92
C HIS A 1 -5.63 -6.60 0.35
N PRO A 2 -6.66 -5.74 0.31
CA PRO A 2 -7.97 -6.09 -0.27
C PRO A 2 -7.91 -6.55 -1.72
N GLU A 3 -6.89 -6.13 -2.48
CA GLU A 3 -6.68 -6.57 -3.87
C GLU A 3 -6.05 -7.97 -4.01
N CYS A 4 -5.62 -8.62 -2.92
CA CYS A 4 -5.00 -9.94 -3.01
C CYS A 4 -6.03 -11.03 -3.32
N GLY A 5 -5.72 -11.94 -4.24
CA GLY A 5 -6.57 -13.11 -4.50
C GLY A 5 -6.81 -14.01 -3.27
N CYS A 6 -5.90 -13.99 -2.29
CA CYS A 6 -6.09 -14.71 -1.02
C CYS A 6 -6.99 -13.98 -0.02
N ALA A 7 -7.40 -12.74 -0.27
CA ALA A 7 -8.17 -11.93 0.68
C ALA A 7 -9.53 -12.55 1.00
N THR A 8 -10.23 -13.06 -0.01
CA THR A 8 -11.53 -13.72 0.18
C THR A 8 -11.42 -14.96 1.05
N SER A 9 -10.46 -15.85 0.78
CA SER A 9 -10.23 -17.05 1.60
C SER A 9 -9.83 -16.67 3.03
N ALA A 10 -9.01 -15.64 3.21
CA ALA A 10 -8.63 -15.16 4.53
C ALA A 10 -9.82 -14.61 5.33
N LEU A 11 -10.72 -13.84 4.69
CA LEU A 11 -11.97 -13.37 5.30
C LEU A 11 -12.87 -14.53 5.72
N TYR A 12 -13.05 -15.50 4.83
CA TYR A 12 -13.89 -16.66 5.08
C TYR A 12 -13.40 -17.44 6.31
N LEU A 13 -12.11 -17.79 6.32
CA LEU A 13 -11.50 -18.53 7.44
C LEU A 13 -11.54 -17.74 8.75
N ALA A 14 -11.31 -16.42 8.71
CA ALA A 14 -11.44 -15.57 9.89
C ALA A 14 -12.89 -15.51 10.40
N GLY A 15 -13.87 -15.45 9.49
CA GLY A 15 -15.30 -15.42 9.81
C GLY A 15 -15.83 -16.73 10.41
N GLU A 16 -15.28 -17.87 10.01
CA GLU A 16 -15.59 -19.18 10.60
C GLU A 16 -14.88 -19.43 11.94
N GLY A 17 -14.02 -18.51 12.39
CA GLY A 17 -13.29 -18.65 13.64
C GLY A 17 -12.07 -19.57 13.57
N ALA A 18 -11.55 -19.84 12.36
CA ALA A 18 -10.30 -20.60 12.20
C ALA A 18 -9.10 -19.91 12.84
N PHE A 19 -9.19 -18.58 13.04
CA PHE A 19 -8.22 -17.76 13.75
C PHE A 19 -8.94 -16.74 14.65
N PRO A 20 -8.32 -16.27 15.74
CA PRO A 20 -8.82 -15.13 16.50
C PRO A 20 -9.06 -13.90 15.61
N ALA A 21 -10.19 -13.23 15.80
CA ALA A 21 -10.66 -12.16 14.92
C ALA A 21 -9.71 -10.95 14.84
N ASP A 22 -8.88 -10.74 15.86
CA ASP A 22 -7.89 -9.66 15.93
C ASP A 22 -6.60 -9.94 15.14
N ARG A 23 -6.37 -11.20 14.72
CA ARG A 23 -5.14 -11.62 14.02
C ARG A 23 -5.17 -11.41 12.51
N VAL A 24 -6.34 -11.28 11.91
CA VAL A 24 -6.48 -11.08 10.45
C VAL A 24 -6.98 -9.67 10.18
N LYS A 25 -6.18 -8.88 9.46
CA LYS A 25 -6.52 -7.49 9.11
C LYS A 25 -6.47 -7.31 7.60
N ILE A 26 -7.53 -6.74 7.02
CA ILE A 26 -7.58 -6.37 5.61
C ILE A 26 -7.59 -4.86 5.50
N LEU A 27 -6.45 -4.32 5.07
CA LEU A 27 -6.15 -2.89 5.09
C LEU A 27 -5.48 -2.48 3.78
N SER A 28 -5.58 -1.19 3.45
CA SER A 28 -4.69 -0.54 2.47
C SER A 28 -3.25 -0.50 3.00
N THR A 29 -2.28 -0.15 2.17
CA THR A 29 -0.88 0.02 2.61
C THR A 29 -0.72 1.06 3.71
N GLY A 30 -1.45 2.19 3.63
CA GLY A 30 -1.49 3.19 4.71
C GLY A 30 -2.06 2.61 6.01
N GLY A 31 -3.20 1.90 5.94
CA GLY A 31 -3.77 1.25 7.12
C GLY A 31 -2.85 0.18 7.72
N MET A 32 -2.04 -0.52 6.90
CA MET A 32 -1.03 -1.45 7.40
C MET A 32 0.05 -0.74 8.24
N LEU A 33 0.44 0.49 7.89
CA LEU A 33 1.39 1.28 8.67
C LEU A 33 0.80 1.73 10.00
N ASP A 34 -0.44 2.21 10.00
CA ASP A 34 -1.14 2.58 11.23
C ASP A 34 -1.28 1.37 12.17
N ALA A 35 -1.65 0.22 11.61
CA ALA A 35 -1.73 -1.03 12.36
C ALA A 35 -0.37 -1.50 12.88
N ALA A 36 0.71 -1.31 12.12
CA ALA A 36 2.07 -1.64 12.55
C ALA A 36 2.52 -0.78 13.74
N LYS A 37 2.28 0.54 13.69
CA LYS A 37 2.61 1.49 14.76
C LYS A 37 1.90 1.16 16.08
N ALA A 38 0.66 0.65 16.00
CA ALA A 38 -0.14 0.26 17.16
C ALA A 38 0.03 -1.21 17.59
N SER A 39 0.83 -2.01 16.88
CA SER A 39 0.96 -3.45 17.12
C SER A 39 2.03 -3.77 18.17
N HIS A 40 1.77 -4.82 18.95
CA HIS A 40 2.74 -5.45 19.84
C HIS A 40 3.09 -6.89 19.42
N ALA A 41 2.71 -7.28 18.20
CA ALA A 41 3.03 -8.60 17.67
C ALA A 41 4.55 -8.74 17.46
N LYS A 42 5.09 -9.93 17.74
CA LYS A 42 6.50 -10.23 17.46
C LYS A 42 6.76 -10.48 15.97
N GLN A 43 5.75 -10.97 15.26
CA GLN A 43 5.84 -11.35 13.85
C GLN A 43 4.52 -11.05 13.15
N VAL A 44 4.61 -10.57 11.91
CA VAL A 44 3.46 -10.25 11.07
C VAL A 44 3.71 -10.74 9.64
N LEU A 45 2.77 -11.52 9.11
CA LEU A 45 2.75 -11.93 7.72
C LEU A 45 2.05 -10.86 6.87
N VAL A 46 2.71 -10.43 5.80
CA VAL A 46 2.27 -9.32 4.95
C VAL A 46 1.97 -9.83 3.55
N ALA A 47 0.70 -9.75 3.16
CA ALA A 47 0.24 -10.05 1.80
C ALA A 47 -0.01 -8.73 1.03
N THR A 48 1.04 -8.20 0.42
CA THR A 48 1.01 -7.07 -0.53
C THR A 48 2.33 -7.03 -1.32
N GLU A 49 2.62 -5.95 -2.04
CA GLU A 49 3.91 -5.73 -2.69
C GLU A 49 5.07 -5.71 -1.67
N VAL A 50 6.18 -6.37 -2.01
CA VAL A 50 7.32 -6.61 -1.07
C VAL A 50 8.07 -5.35 -0.62
N GLY A 51 8.02 -4.26 -1.41
CA GLY A 51 8.56 -2.97 -1.03
C GLY A 51 7.90 -2.37 0.21
N MET A 52 6.67 -2.78 0.53
CA MET A 52 5.97 -2.37 1.75
C MET A 52 6.73 -2.80 3.03
N LEU A 53 7.48 -3.90 2.98
CA LEU A 53 8.25 -4.39 4.13
C LEU A 53 9.28 -3.36 4.62
N HIS A 54 9.85 -2.55 3.71
CA HIS A 54 10.78 -1.50 4.09
C HIS A 54 10.11 -0.46 5.00
N GLN A 55 8.94 0.03 4.60
CA GLN A 55 8.19 1.03 5.38
C GLN A 55 7.73 0.46 6.72
N LEU A 56 7.21 -0.77 6.73
CA LEU A 56 6.74 -1.43 7.95
C LEU A 56 7.86 -1.63 8.98
N ARG A 57 9.03 -2.12 8.54
CA ARG A 57 10.21 -2.29 9.41
C ARG A 57 10.71 -0.95 9.94
N ARG A 58 10.58 0.13 9.16
CA ARG A 58 10.95 1.48 9.59
C ARG A 58 9.97 2.03 10.63
N ALA A 59 8.67 1.77 10.46
CA ALA A 59 7.62 2.21 11.38
C ALA A 59 7.58 1.41 12.70
N ALA A 60 7.91 0.11 12.66
CA ALA A 60 7.88 -0.78 13.81
C ALA A 60 9.08 -1.75 13.80
N PRO A 61 10.30 -1.29 14.15
CA PRO A 61 11.54 -2.06 14.00
C PRO A 61 11.64 -3.29 14.91
N GLY A 62 10.81 -3.37 15.96
CA GLY A 62 10.74 -4.53 16.86
C GLY A 62 9.91 -5.70 16.34
N ILE A 63 9.26 -5.56 15.18
CA ILE A 63 8.36 -6.57 14.61
C ILE A 63 9.04 -7.25 13.42
N ASP A 64 9.02 -8.59 13.39
CA ASP A 64 9.46 -9.37 12.24
C ASP A 64 8.38 -9.40 11.14
N PHE A 65 8.51 -8.54 10.13
CA PHE A 65 7.63 -8.52 8.97
C PHE A 65 8.13 -9.45 7.85
N GLN A 66 7.29 -10.43 7.48
CA GLN A 66 7.58 -11.42 6.45
C GLN A 66 6.56 -11.34 5.31
N ALA A 67 7.02 -11.42 4.06
CA ALA A 67 6.13 -11.49 2.92
C ALA A 67 5.47 -12.87 2.84
N VAL A 68 4.18 -12.91 2.56
CA VAL A 68 3.48 -14.17 2.22
C VAL A 68 3.96 -14.72 0.88
N ASN A 69 4.36 -13.85 -0.04
CA ASN A 69 4.96 -14.22 -1.32
C ASN A 69 6.12 -13.24 -1.62
N ASP A 70 7.35 -13.74 -1.60
CA ASP A 70 8.57 -12.97 -1.86
C ASP A 70 8.70 -12.53 -3.33
N ARG A 71 7.93 -13.14 -4.25
CA ARG A 71 7.86 -12.77 -5.67
C ARG A 71 6.83 -11.69 -5.97
N ALA A 72 6.07 -11.21 -4.97
CA ALA A 72 5.09 -10.15 -5.14
C ALA A 72 5.76 -8.77 -5.32
N SER A 73 6.51 -8.59 -6.41
CA SER A 73 7.22 -7.36 -6.76
C SER A 73 6.64 -6.75 -8.04
N CYS A 74 6.15 -5.52 -7.95
CA CYS A 74 5.59 -4.80 -9.10
C CYS A 74 6.71 -4.27 -10.00
N LYS A 75 6.89 -4.87 -11.18
CA LYS A 75 7.91 -4.46 -12.16
C LYS A 75 7.84 -2.97 -12.50
N TYR A 76 6.63 -2.42 -12.65
CA TYR A 76 6.43 -1.02 -13.01
C TYR A 76 6.89 -0.06 -11.91
N MET A 77 6.66 -0.39 -10.63
CA MET A 77 7.18 0.41 -9.51
C MET A 77 8.71 0.39 -9.47
N LYS A 78 9.36 -0.70 -9.91
CA LYS A 78 10.83 -0.81 -9.95
C LYS A 78 11.48 -0.12 -11.16
N MET A 79 10.69 0.46 -12.07
CA MET A 79 11.25 1.29 -13.14
C MET A 79 11.79 2.63 -12.61
N ILE A 80 11.27 3.09 -11.47
CA ILE A 80 11.78 4.27 -10.78
C ILE A 80 13.10 3.91 -10.09
N THR A 81 14.18 4.57 -10.49
CA THR A 81 15.53 4.37 -9.96
C THR A 81 16.12 5.70 -9.50
N PRO A 82 17.11 5.71 -8.57
CA PRO A 82 17.78 6.95 -8.17
C PRO A 82 18.39 7.72 -9.35
N ALA A 83 18.93 7.02 -10.34
CA ALA A 83 19.47 7.64 -11.56
C ALA A 83 18.36 8.27 -12.42
N ALA A 84 17.21 7.62 -12.55
CA ALA A 84 16.07 8.20 -13.27
C ALA A 84 15.51 9.44 -12.56
N LEU A 85 15.37 9.38 -11.23
CA LEU A 85 14.94 10.52 -10.43
C LEU A 85 15.91 11.71 -10.56
N LEU A 86 17.23 11.45 -10.49
CA LEU A 86 18.22 12.50 -10.66
C LEU A 86 18.14 13.17 -12.03
N ARG A 87 18.00 12.38 -13.12
CA ARG A 87 17.84 12.95 -14.47
C ARG A 87 16.59 13.81 -14.58
N CYS A 88 15.44 13.30 -14.11
CA CYS A 88 14.19 14.05 -14.10
C CYS A 88 14.35 15.41 -13.40
N LEU A 89 15.01 15.45 -12.23
CA LEU A 89 15.25 16.68 -11.48
C LEU A 89 16.23 17.65 -12.14
N VAL A 90 17.30 17.14 -12.77
CA VAL A 90 18.35 17.96 -13.40
C VAL A 90 17.88 18.53 -14.73
N GLU A 91 17.19 17.72 -15.51
CA GLU A 91 16.77 18.06 -16.88
C GLU A 91 15.38 18.71 -16.93
N GLY A 92 14.61 18.63 -15.83
CA GLY A 92 13.20 19.06 -15.82
C GLY A 92 12.33 18.22 -16.77
N ALA A 93 12.73 16.96 -17.01
CA ALA A 93 12.11 16.06 -17.98
C ALA A 93 10.95 15.25 -17.36
N ASP A 94 10.19 14.57 -18.22
CA ASP A 94 9.07 13.69 -17.83
C ASP A 94 7.86 14.41 -17.22
N GLU A 95 7.60 15.66 -17.63
CA GLU A 95 6.37 16.36 -17.28
C GLU A 95 5.13 15.58 -17.76
N VAL A 96 4.16 15.40 -16.85
CA VAL A 96 2.95 14.64 -17.10
C VAL A 96 1.82 15.59 -17.48
N ASP A 97 1.52 15.65 -18.76
CA ASP A 97 0.35 16.36 -19.28
C ASP A 97 -0.88 15.45 -19.36
N VAL A 98 -2.04 16.05 -19.09
CA VAL A 98 -3.34 15.41 -19.28
C VAL A 98 -4.21 16.36 -20.10
N ASP A 99 -4.88 15.83 -21.12
CA ASP A 99 -5.86 16.58 -21.92
C ASP A 99 -6.82 17.37 -21.01
N PRO A 100 -7.06 18.68 -21.26
CA PRO A 100 -7.82 19.53 -20.34
C PRO A 100 -9.24 19.02 -20.03
N GLU A 101 -9.93 18.44 -21.02
CA GLU A 101 -11.28 17.92 -20.81
C GLU A 101 -11.25 16.63 -19.99
N THR A 102 -10.30 15.74 -20.29
CA THR A 102 -10.05 14.54 -19.48
C THR A 102 -9.71 14.90 -18.03
N ALA A 103 -8.83 15.89 -17.83
CA ALA A 103 -8.45 16.36 -16.51
C ALA A 103 -9.64 16.95 -15.74
N ARG A 104 -10.51 17.73 -16.41
CA ARG A 104 -11.71 18.31 -15.81
C ARG A 104 -12.69 17.23 -15.34
N LEU A 105 -12.95 16.23 -16.17
CA LEU A 105 -13.86 15.13 -15.85
C LEU A 105 -13.29 14.24 -14.73
N ALA A 106 -12.03 13.83 -14.83
CA ALA A 106 -11.38 13.01 -13.80
C ALA A 106 -11.29 13.74 -12.46
N ARG A 107 -11.00 15.05 -12.46
CA ARG A 107 -10.95 15.87 -11.25
C ARG A 107 -12.27 15.87 -10.50
N ALA A 108 -13.41 15.91 -11.18
CA ALA A 108 -14.71 15.87 -10.52
C ALA A 108 -14.89 14.57 -9.70
N SER A 109 -14.51 13.42 -10.26
CA SER A 109 -14.57 12.13 -9.56
C SER A 109 -13.60 12.05 -8.38
N VAL A 110 -12.35 12.48 -8.56
CA VAL A 110 -11.33 12.48 -7.49
C VAL A 110 -11.72 13.43 -6.35
N GLN A 111 -12.22 14.63 -6.70
CA GLN A 111 -12.68 15.60 -5.72
C GLN A 111 -13.84 15.03 -4.88
N ARG A 112 -14.80 14.37 -5.53
CA ARG A 112 -15.91 13.74 -4.82
C ARG A 112 -15.44 12.61 -3.90
N MET A 113 -14.46 11.81 -4.33
CA MET A 113 -13.85 10.76 -3.50
C MET A 113 -13.22 11.34 -2.23
N ILE A 114 -12.54 12.49 -2.33
CA ILE A 114 -11.92 13.18 -1.19
C ILE A 114 -12.99 13.74 -0.24
N GLU A 115 -14.05 14.36 -0.77
CA GLU A 115 -15.13 14.96 0.03
C GLU A 115 -15.89 13.95 0.90
N ILE A 116 -16.03 12.70 0.43
CA ILE A 116 -16.78 11.64 1.13
C ILE A 116 -15.87 10.69 1.92
N GLY A 117 -14.58 10.66 1.59
CA GLY A 117 -13.61 9.74 2.18
C GLY A 117 -12.82 10.37 3.33
N GLN A 118 -12.07 9.53 4.04
CA GLN A 118 -10.91 9.98 4.79
C GLN A 118 -9.70 9.80 3.87
N PRO A 119 -9.22 10.85 3.18
CA PRO A 119 -8.01 10.73 2.39
C PRO A 119 -6.87 10.29 3.32
N GLY A 120 -6.01 9.39 2.84
CA GLY A 120 -4.80 9.03 3.58
C GLY A 120 -4.03 10.31 3.89
N GLY A 121 -3.79 10.59 5.16
CA GLY A 121 -2.92 11.68 5.56
C GLY A 121 -1.57 11.39 4.93
N GLY A 122 -1.14 12.23 3.98
CA GLY A 122 0.16 12.09 3.35
C GLY A 122 1.20 11.97 4.45
N GLU A 123 1.88 10.82 4.51
CA GLU A 123 3.08 10.65 5.32
C GLU A 123 4.24 11.44 4.72
#